data_AF-A0A2G4JHJ8-F1
#
_entry.id   AF-A0A2G4JHJ8-F1
#
_cell.length_a   1.000
_cell.length_b   1.000
_cell.length_c   1.000
_cell.angle_alpha   90.00
_cell.angle_beta   90.00
_cell.angle_gamma   90.00
#
_symmetry.space_group_name_H-M   'P 1'
#
loop_
_entity.id
_entity.type
_entity.pdbx_description
1 polymer ?
#
loop_
_entity_poly.entity_id
_entity_poly.type
_entity_poly.pdbx_seq_one_letter_code
_entity_poly.pdbx_strand_id
1 'polypeptide(L)'
;MSKLPFDDEPSAAAATGRSGETSPKLAPVARASEGGPVVPAAPVRQVLTVSELSATIRDTLETKFQAVWVEGEISNARLWNTGHFYFTLKDSASQIKAVIFRGSLRYLKFKPEDGLRVVARGKIGVYDVKGEYQLICEHLEPQGYGPLQVAFEQLKKKLAAEGLFEAARKRALPALPRRIGLVTSIDGAALRDMVRVLRRRYPNAHLVISPTRVQGEGAAAEVARALQLVGRVPQVDVIIVARGGGSLEDLWAFNEEAVARAIAASPVPVISGVGHETDTTIADFVADLRAATPSAAAELVVRRKDEFFSHIDRLGERLDAAMGNRLRRLESRLHTLEARPGYSGFPGRLAFRGRHVSELASALRHGVGQSLARRSRRHELLRRSLDQFDPRHRLGAIRTRLVSRDAQLAAAARRRVTASQGRFGSLAARLEGLSPLAVLGRGYAVTWDTDRTRIIRDAATLRVGDEVSVTLQRGAFAATVKEVTSS
;
A
#
# COMPACT_ATOMS: atom_id res chain seq x y z
N MET A 1 -26.25 107.10 -48.05
CA MET A 1 -27.68 107.44 -48.08
C MET A 1 -28.24 107.20 -46.68
N SER A 2 -28.79 108.29 -46.11
CA SER A 2 -29.60 108.45 -44.89
C SER A 2 -30.20 107.21 -44.22
N LYS A 3 -30.38 107.10 -42.89
CA LYS A 3 -30.08 107.91 -41.70
C LYS A 3 -30.30 106.95 -40.49
N LEU A 4 -29.32 106.96 -39.58
CA LEU A 4 -29.30 106.74 -38.11
C LEU A 4 -30.63 106.96 -37.32
N PRO A 5 -30.71 106.78 -35.97
CA PRO A 5 -30.22 105.71 -35.06
C PRO A 5 -31.05 105.51 -33.73
N PHE A 6 -30.61 104.55 -32.89
CA PHE A 6 -30.42 104.55 -31.41
C PHE A 6 -31.49 104.98 -30.36
N ASP A 7 -31.65 104.07 -29.38
CA ASP A 7 -31.58 104.15 -27.90
C ASP A 7 -32.49 104.99 -26.97
N ASP A 8 -32.75 104.32 -25.84
CA ASP A 8 -32.87 104.74 -24.43
C ASP A 8 -34.20 105.25 -23.80
N GLU A 9 -34.51 104.60 -22.67
CA GLU A 9 -35.36 104.98 -21.51
C GLU A 9 -34.98 106.38 -20.91
N PRO A 10 -35.63 107.00 -19.87
CA PRO A 10 -36.45 106.41 -18.78
C PRO A 10 -37.58 107.26 -18.10
N SER A 11 -38.23 106.62 -17.11
CA SER A 11 -38.61 107.12 -15.76
C SER A 11 -39.83 108.04 -15.47
N ALA A 12 -40.48 107.67 -14.35
CA ALA A 12 -41.28 108.44 -13.35
C ALA A 12 -42.79 108.67 -13.62
N ALA A 13 -43.70 108.72 -12.64
CA ALA A 13 -43.80 108.26 -11.25
C ALA A 13 -45.23 108.59 -10.72
N ALA A 14 -45.62 107.88 -9.64
CA ALA A 14 -46.44 108.34 -8.50
C ALA A 14 -47.98 108.15 -8.44
N ALA A 15 -48.38 107.68 -7.24
CA ALA A 15 -49.57 107.99 -6.42
C ALA A 15 -50.58 106.82 -6.24
N THR A 16 -50.43 105.93 -5.24
CA THR A 16 -50.80 105.99 -3.78
C THR A 16 -52.21 105.50 -3.43
N GLY A 17 -52.31 104.52 -2.50
CA GLY A 17 -53.27 104.61 -1.38
C GLY A 17 -54.07 103.38 -0.91
N ARG A 18 -53.57 102.73 0.15
CA ARG A 18 -54.28 102.23 1.38
C ARG A 18 -55.09 100.91 1.42
N SER A 19 -54.46 99.89 2.00
CA SER A 19 -54.73 99.22 3.31
C SER A 19 -56.16 99.03 3.88
N GLY A 20 -56.42 97.82 4.40
CA GLY A 20 -57.29 97.53 5.56
C GLY A 20 -58.26 96.36 5.34
N GLU A 21 -57.94 95.11 5.72
CA GLU A 21 -58.21 94.46 7.03
C GLU A 21 -59.69 94.07 7.29
N THR A 22 -59.87 92.86 7.85
CA THR A 22 -61.06 92.30 8.54
C THR A 22 -62.13 91.52 7.75
N SER A 23 -62.05 90.18 7.82
CA SER A 23 -63.22 89.32 8.13
C SER A 23 -63.59 89.51 9.62
N PRO A 24 -64.71 88.99 10.18
CA PRO A 24 -65.78 88.13 9.63
C PRO A 24 -67.21 88.63 10.00
N LYS A 25 -68.28 87.92 9.58
CA LYS A 25 -69.40 87.49 10.47
C LYS A 25 -70.58 86.87 9.70
N LEU A 26 -70.86 85.63 10.09
CA LEU A 26 -72.16 85.03 10.42
C LEU A 26 -73.42 85.41 9.61
N ALA A 27 -73.95 84.40 8.93
CA ALA A 27 -75.38 84.17 8.66
C ALA A 27 -76.22 84.29 9.96
N PRO A 28 -77.56 84.51 9.96
CA PRO A 28 -78.48 83.56 9.34
C PRO A 28 -79.86 84.11 8.88
N VAL A 29 -80.69 83.15 8.45
CA VAL A 29 -82.15 83.03 8.58
C VAL A 29 -82.92 83.11 7.26
N ALA A 30 -83.32 81.91 6.86
CA ALA A 30 -84.30 81.59 5.84
C ALA A 30 -85.70 82.08 6.20
N ARG A 31 -86.45 82.49 5.17
CA ARG A 31 -87.90 82.27 5.08
C ARG A 31 -88.22 81.65 3.73
N ALA A 32 -88.76 80.43 3.79
CA ALA A 32 -89.58 79.77 2.76
C ALA A 32 -90.81 80.65 2.44
N SER A 33 -91.54 80.56 1.34
CA SER A 33 -91.69 79.63 0.20
C SER A 33 -92.53 80.44 -0.83
N GLU A 34 -92.51 80.20 -2.14
CA GLU A 34 -93.36 79.22 -2.83
C GLU A 34 -93.20 79.44 -4.36
N GLY A 35 -93.35 78.37 -5.16
CA GLY A 35 -93.81 78.52 -6.55
C GLY A 35 -93.13 77.66 -7.61
N GLY A 36 -93.70 76.48 -7.89
CA GLY A 36 -93.72 75.89 -9.24
C GLY A 36 -92.82 74.65 -9.49
N PRO A 37 -93.35 73.54 -10.03
CA PRO A 37 -92.54 72.43 -10.50
C PRO A 37 -91.81 72.84 -11.80
N VAL A 38 -90.48 72.81 -11.77
CA VAL A 38 -89.64 73.02 -12.96
C VAL A 38 -89.75 71.79 -13.86
N VAL A 39 -90.48 71.92 -14.96
CA VAL A 39 -90.46 70.96 -16.06
C VAL A 39 -89.09 71.06 -16.75
N PRO A 40 -88.33 69.96 -16.96
CA PRO A 40 -87.08 70.03 -17.69
C PRO A 40 -87.36 70.46 -19.14
N ALA A 41 -86.73 71.54 -19.57
CA ALA A 41 -86.79 72.03 -20.94
C ALA A 41 -86.39 70.91 -21.93
N ALA A 42 -87.21 70.68 -22.94
CA ALA A 42 -86.89 69.76 -24.03
C ALA A 42 -85.56 70.15 -24.69
N PRO A 43 -84.67 69.19 -25.01
CA PRO A 43 -83.35 69.50 -25.54
C PRO A 43 -83.49 70.24 -26.87
N VAL A 44 -82.86 71.41 -26.95
CA VAL A 44 -82.64 72.12 -28.21
C VAL A 44 -81.95 71.16 -29.17
N ARG A 45 -82.53 70.95 -30.35
CA ARG A 45 -82.00 70.05 -31.38
C ARG A 45 -80.72 70.66 -31.95
N GLN A 46 -79.60 70.41 -31.30
CA GLN A 46 -78.28 70.85 -31.73
C GLN A 46 -77.78 69.88 -32.81
N VAL A 47 -77.83 70.31 -34.07
CA VAL A 47 -77.33 69.52 -35.20
C VAL A 47 -75.83 69.77 -35.32
N LEU A 48 -75.03 68.82 -34.83
CA LEU A 48 -73.57 68.85 -34.97
C LEU A 48 -73.18 68.14 -36.27
N THR A 49 -72.16 68.67 -36.96
CA THR A 49 -71.50 67.92 -38.03
C THR A 49 -70.73 66.73 -37.47
N VAL A 50 -70.44 65.72 -38.29
CA VAL A 50 -69.69 64.53 -37.86
C VAL A 50 -68.33 64.92 -37.26
N SER A 51 -67.65 65.91 -37.86
CA SER A 51 -66.37 66.43 -37.38
C SER A 51 -66.49 67.17 -36.04
N GLU A 52 -67.51 68.01 -35.87
CA GLU A 52 -67.77 68.72 -34.61
C GLU A 52 -68.14 67.75 -33.48
N LEU A 53 -68.92 66.71 -33.80
CA LEU A 53 -69.29 65.67 -32.85
C LEU A 53 -68.05 64.87 -32.40
N SER A 54 -67.20 64.43 -33.34
CA SER A 54 -65.96 63.71 -33.00
C SER A 54 -64.97 64.57 -32.22
N ALA A 55 -64.85 65.86 -32.55
CA ALA A 55 -64.00 66.80 -31.80
C ALA A 55 -64.52 66.98 -30.36
N THR A 56 -65.84 67.15 -30.18
CA THR A 56 -66.45 67.28 -28.85
C THR A 56 -66.25 66.01 -28.00
N ILE A 57 -66.38 64.83 -28.62
CA ILE A 57 -66.13 63.54 -27.96
C ILE A 57 -64.66 63.42 -27.56
N ARG A 58 -63.73 63.78 -28.44
CA ARG A 58 -62.30 63.79 -28.15
C ARG A 58 -61.99 64.69 -26.96
N ASP A 59 -62.41 65.95 -27.00
CA ASP A 59 -62.14 66.92 -25.94
C ASP A 59 -62.71 66.45 -24.59
N THR A 60 -63.93 65.90 -24.60
CA THR A 60 -64.58 65.40 -23.38
C THR A 60 -63.83 64.19 -22.80
N LEU A 61 -63.43 63.23 -23.65
CA LEU A 61 -62.73 62.02 -23.23
C LEU A 61 -61.29 62.33 -22.79
N GLU A 62 -60.55 63.13 -23.55
CA GLU A 62 -59.18 63.52 -23.24
C GLU A 62 -59.13 64.37 -21.96
N THR A 63 -60.12 65.25 -21.72
CA THR A 63 -60.18 66.05 -20.50
C THR A 63 -60.53 65.22 -19.27
N LYS A 64 -61.49 64.27 -19.38
CA LYS A 64 -61.90 63.42 -18.25
C LYS A 64 -60.91 62.31 -17.92
N PHE A 65 -60.25 61.74 -18.92
CA PHE A 65 -59.44 60.51 -18.78
C PHE A 65 -57.97 60.76 -19.12
N GLN A 66 -57.37 61.76 -18.46
CA GLN A 66 -55.96 62.11 -18.64
C GLN A 66 -54.99 61.07 -18.06
N ALA A 67 -55.37 60.36 -17.00
CA ALA A 67 -54.57 59.30 -16.39
C ALA A 67 -55.50 58.20 -15.87
N VAL A 68 -55.57 57.09 -16.60
CA VAL A 68 -56.36 55.92 -16.25
C VAL A 68 -55.46 54.69 -16.07
N TRP A 69 -55.85 53.84 -15.13
CA TRP A 69 -55.29 52.50 -14.96
C TRP A 69 -56.34 51.50 -15.42
N VAL A 70 -55.97 50.68 -16.40
CA VAL A 70 -56.88 49.68 -16.99
C VAL A 70 -56.24 48.31 -16.87
N GLU A 71 -56.93 47.40 -16.24
CA GLU A 71 -56.54 45.99 -16.13
C GLU A 71 -57.13 45.21 -17.30
N GLY A 72 -56.34 44.31 -17.88
CA GLY A 72 -56.83 43.36 -18.86
C GLY A 72 -55.74 42.44 -19.39
N GLU A 73 -56.16 41.47 -20.18
CA GLU A 73 -55.27 40.55 -20.88
C GLU A 73 -54.88 41.13 -22.25
N ILE A 74 -53.59 41.06 -22.58
CA ILE A 74 -53.09 41.45 -23.90
C ILE A 74 -53.57 40.43 -24.94
N SER A 75 -54.13 40.92 -26.04
CA SER A 75 -54.48 40.14 -27.21
C SER A 75 -54.15 40.92 -28.48
N ASN A 76 -53.91 40.22 -29.60
CA ASN A 76 -53.58 40.83 -30.88
C ASN A 76 -52.35 41.79 -30.82
N ALA A 77 -51.33 41.45 -30.03
CA ALA A 77 -50.08 42.18 -29.93
C ALA A 77 -49.34 42.21 -31.27
N ARG A 78 -49.16 43.41 -31.83
CA ARG A 78 -48.44 43.64 -33.09
C ARG A 78 -47.47 44.80 -32.96
N LEU A 79 -46.20 44.52 -33.22
CA LEU A 79 -45.16 45.52 -33.36
C LEU A 79 -45.09 45.98 -34.82
N TRP A 80 -45.37 47.26 -35.07
CA TRP A 80 -45.34 47.82 -36.43
C TRP A 80 -43.94 48.31 -36.80
N ASN A 81 -43.68 48.44 -38.11
CA ASN A 81 -42.41 48.92 -38.69
C ASN A 81 -41.97 50.30 -38.17
N THR A 82 -42.91 51.15 -37.75
CA THR A 82 -42.66 52.45 -37.10
C THR A 82 -42.09 52.34 -35.68
N GLY A 83 -42.08 51.14 -35.09
CA GLY A 83 -41.61 50.88 -33.73
C GLY A 83 -42.65 51.18 -32.65
N HIS A 84 -43.92 51.33 -33.04
CA HIS A 84 -45.06 51.42 -32.12
C HIS A 84 -45.65 50.03 -31.89
N PHE A 85 -46.02 49.76 -30.64
CA PHE A 85 -46.61 48.50 -30.24
C PHE A 85 -48.12 48.69 -30.06
N TYR A 86 -48.90 48.04 -30.91
CA TYR A 86 -50.36 48.06 -30.85
C TYR A 86 -50.86 46.73 -30.31
N PHE A 87 -51.80 46.78 -29.39
CA PHE A 87 -52.41 45.60 -28.80
C PHE A 87 -53.84 45.90 -28.39
N THR A 88 -54.61 44.88 -28.08
CA THR A 88 -55.96 45.00 -27.55
C THR A 88 -55.96 44.50 -26.12
N LEU A 89 -56.35 45.36 -25.19
CA LEU A 89 -56.57 44.99 -23.80
C LEU A 89 -58.01 44.46 -23.71
N LYS A 90 -58.17 43.19 -23.32
CA LYS A 90 -59.48 42.55 -23.16
C LYS A 90 -59.72 42.18 -21.69
N ASP A 91 -60.95 42.32 -21.24
CA ASP A 91 -61.45 41.72 -20.00
C ASP A 91 -62.57 40.70 -20.34
N SER A 92 -63.35 40.26 -19.35
CA SER A 92 -64.43 39.28 -19.56
C SER A 92 -65.64 39.82 -20.34
N ALA A 93 -65.80 41.15 -20.47
CA ALA A 93 -66.98 41.79 -21.03
C ALA A 93 -66.66 42.81 -22.15
N SER A 94 -65.44 43.33 -22.22
CA SER A 94 -65.05 44.50 -23.01
C SER A 94 -63.61 44.38 -23.55
N GLN A 95 -63.34 45.14 -24.60
CA GLN A 95 -62.00 45.27 -25.16
C GLN A 95 -61.71 46.72 -25.57
N ILE A 96 -60.46 47.15 -25.43
CA ILE A 96 -60.00 48.47 -25.85
C ILE A 96 -58.69 48.34 -26.63
N LYS A 97 -58.57 49.09 -27.74
CA LYS A 97 -57.31 49.18 -28.49
C LYS A 97 -56.33 50.04 -27.69
N ALA A 98 -55.10 49.57 -27.57
CA ALA A 98 -54.04 50.24 -26.85
C ALA A 98 -52.79 50.38 -27.74
N VAL A 99 -52.05 51.47 -27.52
CA VAL A 99 -50.80 51.75 -28.23
C VAL A 99 -49.72 52.19 -27.24
N ILE A 100 -48.53 51.60 -27.34
CA ILE A 100 -47.31 52.08 -26.68
C ILE A 100 -46.39 52.65 -27.75
N PHE A 101 -46.08 53.95 -27.63
CA PHE A 101 -45.14 54.61 -28.52
C PHE A 101 -43.70 54.17 -28.25
N ARG A 102 -42.84 54.33 -29.27
CA ARG A 102 -41.46 53.79 -29.26
C ARG A 102 -40.63 54.30 -28.07
N GLY A 103 -40.84 55.55 -27.66
CA GLY A 103 -40.14 56.16 -26.52
C GLY A 103 -40.38 55.38 -25.24
N SER A 104 -41.66 55.16 -24.90
CA SER A 104 -42.07 54.45 -23.69
C SER A 104 -41.78 52.95 -23.75
N LEU A 105 -41.86 52.33 -24.95
CA LEU A 105 -41.59 50.90 -25.13
C LEU A 105 -40.16 50.50 -24.74
N ARG A 106 -39.17 51.39 -24.91
CA ARG A 106 -37.76 51.11 -24.57
C ARG A 106 -37.53 50.94 -23.06
N TYR A 107 -38.39 51.50 -22.23
CA TYR A 107 -38.28 51.42 -20.77
C TYR A 107 -39.00 50.19 -20.18
N LEU A 108 -39.74 49.44 -20.99
CA LEU A 108 -40.33 48.18 -20.54
C LEU A 108 -39.24 47.14 -20.29
N LYS A 109 -39.25 46.56 -19.09
CA LYS A 109 -38.31 45.50 -18.68
C LYS A 109 -38.68 44.11 -19.20
N PHE A 110 -39.86 43.95 -19.81
CA PHE A 110 -40.37 42.69 -20.34
C PHE A 110 -40.97 42.90 -21.73
N LYS A 111 -41.06 41.82 -22.51
CA LYS A 111 -41.69 41.88 -23.84
C LYS A 111 -43.18 41.58 -23.70
N PRO A 112 -44.09 42.51 -24.05
CA PRO A 112 -45.52 42.25 -24.01
C PRO A 112 -45.88 41.23 -25.10
N GLU A 113 -46.55 40.15 -24.68
CA GLU A 113 -46.99 39.04 -25.53
C GLU A 113 -48.47 38.74 -25.29
N ASP A 114 -49.12 38.11 -26.27
CA ASP A 114 -50.53 37.72 -26.16
C ASP A 114 -50.74 36.72 -25.01
N GLY A 115 -51.83 36.92 -24.26
CA GLY A 115 -52.19 36.10 -23.10
C GLY A 115 -51.69 36.64 -21.75
N LEU A 116 -50.88 37.71 -21.74
CA LEU A 116 -50.39 38.30 -20.49
C LEU A 116 -51.43 39.22 -19.87
N ARG A 117 -51.81 39.01 -18.60
CA ARG A 117 -52.59 39.97 -17.83
C ARG A 117 -51.71 41.13 -17.37
N VAL A 118 -52.16 42.35 -17.62
CA VAL A 118 -51.41 43.57 -17.32
C VAL A 118 -52.35 44.66 -16.80
N VAL A 119 -51.80 45.56 -15.99
CA VAL A 119 -52.35 46.84 -15.63
C VAL A 119 -51.62 47.90 -16.46
N ALA A 120 -52.36 48.56 -17.33
CA ALA A 120 -51.86 49.58 -18.23
C ALA A 120 -52.20 50.98 -17.69
N ARG A 121 -51.20 51.86 -17.58
CA ARG A 121 -51.38 53.28 -17.26
C ARG A 121 -51.29 54.11 -18.52
N GLY A 122 -52.27 54.97 -18.76
CA GLY A 122 -52.26 55.82 -19.95
C GLY A 122 -53.35 56.87 -19.99
N LYS A 123 -53.45 57.53 -21.13
CA LYS A 123 -54.51 58.50 -21.44
C LYS A 123 -55.41 57.96 -22.55
N ILE A 124 -56.70 58.27 -22.51
CA ILE A 124 -57.62 57.89 -23.58
C ILE A 124 -57.56 58.98 -24.65
N GLY A 125 -57.28 58.58 -25.90
CA GLY A 125 -57.33 59.46 -27.07
C GLY A 125 -58.30 58.93 -28.12
N VAL A 126 -58.77 59.80 -29.00
CA VAL A 126 -59.69 59.44 -30.10
C VAL A 126 -58.99 59.60 -31.44
N TYR A 127 -59.06 58.59 -32.29
CA TYR A 127 -58.57 58.67 -33.66
C TYR A 127 -59.64 59.23 -34.59
N ASP A 128 -59.53 60.52 -34.90
CA ASP A 128 -60.56 61.32 -35.57
C ASP A 128 -61.07 60.76 -36.88
N VAL A 129 -60.18 60.19 -37.69
CA VAL A 129 -60.52 59.70 -39.02
C VAL A 129 -61.45 58.48 -38.95
N LYS A 130 -61.41 57.71 -37.85
CA LYS A 130 -62.26 56.51 -37.68
C LYS A 130 -63.22 56.59 -36.49
N GLY A 131 -63.14 57.64 -35.66
CA GLY A 131 -63.95 57.79 -34.45
C GLY A 131 -63.70 56.70 -33.39
N GLU A 132 -62.56 56.01 -33.45
CA GLU A 132 -62.22 54.96 -32.49
C GLU A 132 -61.46 55.55 -31.30
N TYR A 133 -61.87 55.24 -30.08
CA TYR A 133 -61.11 55.57 -28.88
C TYR A 133 -60.04 54.49 -28.60
N GLN A 134 -58.87 54.93 -28.16
CA GLN A 134 -57.73 54.08 -27.86
C GLN A 134 -57.02 54.53 -26.59
N LEU A 135 -56.43 53.58 -25.88
CA LEU A 135 -55.58 53.85 -24.73
C LEU A 135 -54.14 54.10 -25.20
N ILE A 136 -53.63 55.31 -24.99
CA ILE A 136 -52.22 55.62 -25.19
C ILE A 136 -51.50 55.24 -23.90
N CYS A 137 -50.89 54.06 -23.89
CA CYS A 137 -50.20 53.50 -22.74
C CYS A 137 -48.80 54.12 -22.58
N GLU A 138 -48.56 54.68 -21.40
CA GLU A 138 -47.26 55.20 -20.99
C GLU A 138 -46.50 54.17 -20.15
N HIS A 139 -47.23 53.39 -19.33
CA HIS A 139 -46.67 52.38 -18.45
C HIS A 139 -47.49 51.09 -18.52
N LEU A 140 -46.83 49.94 -18.37
CA LEU A 140 -47.45 48.63 -18.43
C LEU A 140 -46.83 47.72 -17.37
N GLU A 141 -47.66 47.20 -16.46
CA GLU A 141 -47.26 46.33 -15.36
C GLU A 141 -48.00 44.98 -15.47
N PRO A 142 -47.34 43.82 -15.44
CA PRO A 142 -48.03 42.54 -15.41
C PRO A 142 -48.75 42.30 -14.09
N GLN A 143 -49.94 41.73 -14.17
CA GLN A 143 -50.80 41.46 -13.03
C GLN A 143 -50.54 40.05 -12.48
N GLY A 144 -50.28 39.92 -11.17
CA GLY A 144 -50.09 38.65 -10.47
C GLY A 144 -48.69 38.02 -10.56
N TYR A 145 -47.90 38.39 -11.58
CA TYR A 145 -46.47 38.07 -11.68
C TYR A 145 -45.70 39.37 -11.79
N GLY A 146 -44.74 39.62 -10.89
CA GLY A 146 -43.91 40.83 -10.98
C GLY A 146 -43.22 40.93 -12.36
N PRO A 147 -43.01 42.15 -12.92
CA PRO A 147 -42.37 42.34 -14.24
C PRO A 147 -41.07 41.55 -14.42
N LEU A 148 -40.29 41.42 -13.33
CA LEU A 148 -39.06 40.64 -13.29
C LEU A 148 -39.30 39.14 -13.45
N GLN A 149 -40.37 38.59 -12.85
CA GLN A 149 -40.68 37.16 -13.00
C GLN A 149 -41.03 36.80 -14.46
N VAL A 150 -41.78 37.68 -15.14
CA VAL A 150 -42.12 37.49 -16.56
C VAL A 150 -40.86 37.55 -17.43
N ALA A 151 -39.99 38.55 -17.21
CA ALA A 151 -38.73 38.67 -17.93
C ALA A 151 -37.81 37.46 -17.70
N PHE A 152 -37.78 36.92 -16.48
CA PHE A 152 -37.01 35.73 -16.13
C PHE A 152 -37.48 34.50 -16.90
N GLU A 153 -38.79 34.22 -16.89
CA GLU A 153 -39.35 33.07 -17.61
C GLU A 153 -39.18 33.19 -19.14
N GLN A 154 -39.34 34.38 -19.70
CA GLN A 154 -39.10 34.64 -21.12
C GLN A 154 -37.64 34.36 -21.50
N LEU A 155 -36.68 34.89 -20.73
CA LEU A 155 -35.26 34.69 -21.02
C LEU A 155 -34.81 33.24 -20.76
N LYS A 156 -35.32 32.60 -19.71
CA LYS A 156 -35.09 31.18 -19.42
C LYS A 156 -35.54 30.31 -20.60
N LYS A 157 -36.74 30.53 -21.13
CA LYS A 157 -37.23 29.80 -22.32
C LYS A 157 -36.35 30.03 -23.55
N LYS A 158 -35.95 31.29 -23.81
CA LYS A 158 -35.07 31.64 -24.93
C LYS A 158 -33.72 30.91 -24.85
N LEU A 159 -33.04 30.99 -23.70
CA LEU A 159 -31.72 30.38 -23.52
C LEU A 159 -31.78 28.85 -23.45
N ALA A 160 -32.87 28.28 -22.93
CA ALA A 160 -33.15 26.84 -23.00
C ALA A 160 -33.29 26.36 -24.46
N ALA A 161 -34.00 27.12 -25.31
CA ALA A 161 -34.17 26.78 -26.72
C ALA A 161 -32.84 26.86 -27.51
N GLU A 162 -31.93 27.76 -27.12
CA GLU A 162 -30.55 27.79 -27.61
C GLU A 162 -29.66 26.66 -27.00
N GLY A 163 -30.22 25.86 -26.09
CA GLY A 163 -29.58 24.74 -25.41
C GLY A 163 -28.61 25.14 -24.30
N LEU A 164 -28.56 26.40 -23.84
CA LEU A 164 -27.51 26.88 -22.92
C LEU A 164 -27.49 26.13 -21.58
N PHE A 165 -28.54 25.38 -21.27
CA PHE A 165 -28.66 24.60 -20.03
C PHE A 165 -28.33 23.11 -20.22
N GLU A 166 -27.95 22.69 -21.44
CA GLU A 166 -27.64 21.29 -21.75
C GLU A 166 -26.52 20.72 -20.88
N ALA A 167 -26.75 19.55 -20.28
CA ALA A 167 -25.78 18.89 -19.41
C ALA A 167 -24.46 18.58 -20.14
N ALA A 168 -24.52 18.32 -21.45
CA ALA A 168 -23.35 18.05 -22.28
C ALA A 168 -22.37 19.24 -22.38
N ARG A 169 -22.81 20.47 -22.10
CA ARG A 169 -21.92 21.65 -22.05
C ARG A 169 -21.21 21.79 -20.72
N LYS A 170 -21.76 21.21 -19.65
CA LYS A 170 -21.26 21.40 -18.30
C LYS A 170 -19.94 20.65 -18.14
N ARG A 171 -18.89 21.38 -17.79
CA ARG A 171 -17.54 20.85 -17.57
C ARG A 171 -17.41 20.32 -16.15
N ALA A 172 -16.73 19.18 -16.02
CA ALA A 172 -16.41 18.64 -14.72
C ALA A 172 -15.42 19.55 -13.97
N LEU A 173 -15.62 19.70 -12.66
CA LEU A 173 -14.68 20.42 -11.81
C LEU A 173 -13.34 19.68 -11.72
N PRO A 174 -12.20 20.41 -11.73
CA PRO A 174 -10.89 19.81 -11.49
C PRO A 174 -10.84 19.15 -10.11
N ALA A 175 -10.17 18.02 -9.99
CA ALA A 175 -10.02 17.33 -8.71
C ALA A 175 -9.19 18.15 -7.70
N LEU A 176 -8.21 18.91 -8.19
CA LEU A 176 -7.32 19.73 -7.37
C LEU A 176 -7.05 21.09 -8.06
N PRO A 177 -7.99 22.04 -7.97
CA PRO A 177 -7.82 23.36 -8.58
C PRO A 177 -6.75 24.15 -7.83
N ARG A 178 -5.66 24.50 -8.52
CA ARG A 178 -4.52 25.23 -7.96
C ARG A 178 -4.75 26.73 -7.95
N ARG A 179 -5.43 27.26 -8.97
CA ARG A 179 -5.84 28.67 -9.00
C ARG A 179 -7.35 28.82 -9.17
N ILE A 180 -7.96 29.59 -8.28
CA ILE A 180 -9.40 29.81 -8.20
C ILE A 180 -9.67 31.27 -8.52
N GLY A 181 -10.46 31.51 -9.56
CA GLY A 181 -10.98 32.83 -9.89
C GLY A 181 -12.19 33.18 -9.04
N LEU A 182 -12.23 34.38 -8.46
CA LEU A 182 -13.37 34.89 -7.69
C LEU A 182 -13.90 36.15 -8.38
N VAL A 183 -15.15 36.11 -8.82
CA VAL A 183 -15.88 37.25 -9.40
C VAL A 183 -16.98 37.65 -8.42
N THR A 184 -16.73 38.71 -7.65
CA THR A 184 -17.64 39.22 -6.63
C THR A 184 -17.28 40.66 -6.25
N SER A 185 -18.08 41.29 -5.40
CA SER A 185 -17.80 42.64 -4.89
C SER A 185 -16.64 42.61 -3.87
N ILE A 186 -15.74 43.58 -3.95
CA ILE A 186 -14.57 43.69 -3.06
C ILE A 186 -14.96 43.99 -1.60
N ASP A 187 -16.03 44.76 -1.40
CA ASP A 187 -16.52 45.16 -0.07
C ASP A 187 -17.51 44.13 0.52
N GLY A 188 -17.88 43.10 -0.25
CA GLY A 188 -18.89 42.12 0.11
C GLY A 188 -18.45 41.17 1.23
N ALA A 189 -19.37 40.87 2.16
CA ALA A 189 -19.19 39.77 3.12
C ALA A 189 -18.91 38.42 2.42
N ALA A 190 -19.54 38.20 1.26
CA ALA A 190 -19.35 37.02 0.42
C ALA A 190 -17.88 36.74 0.07
N LEU A 191 -17.10 37.77 -0.29
CA LEU A 191 -15.67 37.59 -0.58
C LEU A 191 -14.90 37.13 0.66
N ARG A 192 -15.14 37.79 1.80
CA ARG A 192 -14.47 37.47 3.06
C ARG A 192 -14.78 36.05 3.53
N ASP A 193 -16.02 35.60 3.37
CA ASP A 193 -16.44 34.26 3.76
C ASP A 193 -15.83 33.19 2.85
N MET A 194 -15.87 33.39 1.53
CA MET A 194 -15.20 32.49 0.57
C MET A 194 -13.70 32.39 0.85
N VAL A 195 -13.02 33.53 1.03
CA VAL A 195 -11.58 33.57 1.33
C VAL A 195 -11.28 32.86 2.65
N ARG A 196 -12.12 33.02 3.68
CA ARG A 196 -11.97 32.34 4.98
C ARG A 196 -12.08 30.82 4.82
N VAL A 197 -13.09 30.33 4.11
CA VAL A 197 -13.29 28.89 3.85
C VAL A 197 -12.10 28.33 3.07
N LEU A 198 -11.70 28.99 1.98
CA LEU A 198 -10.60 28.56 1.12
C LEU A 198 -9.26 28.58 1.87
N ARG A 199 -8.93 29.64 2.61
CA ARG A 199 -7.66 29.70 3.37
C ARG A 199 -7.60 28.69 4.51
N ARG A 200 -8.73 28.41 5.18
CA ARG A 200 -8.76 27.46 6.31
C ARG A 200 -8.58 26.02 5.85
N ARG A 201 -9.24 25.60 4.77
CA ARG A 201 -9.25 24.20 4.32
C ARG A 201 -8.34 23.91 3.11
N TYR A 202 -7.97 24.93 2.35
CA TYR A 202 -7.12 24.83 1.17
C TYR A 202 -6.12 25.99 1.05
N PRO A 203 -5.16 26.13 2.00
CA PRO A 203 -4.24 27.26 2.08
C PRO A 203 -3.30 27.40 0.87
N ASN A 204 -3.07 26.31 0.12
CA ASN A 204 -2.18 26.29 -1.04
C ASN A 204 -2.86 26.74 -2.34
N ALA A 205 -4.16 27.09 -2.31
CA ALA A 205 -4.86 27.59 -3.48
C ALA A 205 -4.51 29.06 -3.72
N HIS A 206 -4.12 29.39 -4.96
CA HIS A 206 -3.93 30.77 -5.39
C HIS A 206 -5.28 31.38 -5.76
N LEU A 207 -5.59 32.56 -5.20
CA LEU A 207 -6.85 33.24 -5.47
C LEU A 207 -6.61 34.39 -6.45
N VAL A 208 -7.38 34.42 -7.54
CA VAL A 208 -7.42 35.52 -8.50
C VAL A 208 -8.75 36.22 -8.32
N ILE A 209 -8.74 37.41 -7.71
CA ILE A 209 -9.96 38.16 -7.41
C ILE A 209 -10.14 39.23 -8.49
N SER A 210 -11.31 39.23 -9.16
CA SER A 210 -11.74 40.31 -10.04
C SER A 210 -12.89 41.06 -9.36
N PRO A 211 -12.62 42.23 -8.76
CA PRO A 211 -13.65 43.07 -8.16
C PRO A 211 -14.69 43.48 -9.20
N THR A 212 -15.97 43.24 -8.90
CA THR A 212 -17.09 43.65 -9.77
C THR A 212 -18.27 44.12 -8.98
N ARG A 213 -19.01 45.10 -9.52
CA ARG A 213 -20.35 45.39 -9.01
C ARG A 213 -21.26 44.21 -9.31
N VAL A 214 -21.88 43.69 -8.26
CA VAL A 214 -22.79 42.54 -8.32
C VAL A 214 -24.26 42.94 -8.23
N GLN A 215 -24.56 44.22 -7.94
CA GLN A 215 -25.89 44.85 -7.86
C GLN A 215 -25.95 46.15 -8.64
N GLY A 216 -27.17 46.51 -9.03
CA GLY A 216 -27.50 47.81 -9.57
C GLY A 216 -27.28 47.89 -11.08
N GLU A 217 -27.55 49.07 -11.62
CA GLU A 217 -27.46 49.32 -13.05
C GLU A 217 -26.01 49.16 -13.55
N GLY A 218 -25.84 48.39 -14.63
CA GLY A 218 -24.53 48.08 -15.22
C GLY A 218 -23.77 46.91 -14.58
N ALA A 219 -24.28 46.31 -13.49
CA ALA A 219 -23.62 45.19 -12.82
C ALA A 219 -23.47 43.96 -13.72
N ALA A 220 -24.49 43.60 -14.51
CA ALA A 220 -24.43 42.46 -15.41
C ALA A 220 -23.29 42.56 -16.43
N ALA A 221 -23.07 43.76 -17.01
CA ALA A 221 -21.99 44.01 -17.95
C ALA A 221 -20.60 43.95 -17.29
N GLU A 222 -20.48 44.34 -16.02
CA GLU A 222 -19.24 44.18 -15.26
C GLU A 222 -18.95 42.72 -14.90
N VAL A 223 -19.95 41.99 -14.40
CA VAL A 223 -19.81 40.55 -14.09
C VAL A 223 -19.42 39.78 -15.35
N ALA A 224 -20.08 40.04 -16.49
CA ALA A 224 -19.74 39.41 -17.76
C ALA A 224 -18.29 39.71 -18.19
N ARG A 225 -17.83 40.95 -18.06
CA ARG A 225 -16.44 41.34 -18.37
C ARG A 225 -15.44 40.67 -17.43
N ALA A 226 -15.72 40.60 -16.14
CA ALA A 226 -14.83 39.95 -15.18
C ALA A 226 -14.72 38.44 -15.41
N LEU A 227 -15.83 37.77 -15.72
CA LEU A 227 -15.80 36.36 -16.12
C LEU A 227 -14.87 36.13 -17.31
N GLN A 228 -14.95 36.99 -18.32
CA GLN A 228 -14.07 36.93 -19.49
C GLN A 228 -12.61 37.23 -19.14
N LEU A 229 -12.34 38.22 -18.28
CA LEU A 229 -10.99 38.58 -17.86
C LEU A 229 -10.34 37.44 -17.07
N VAL A 230 -11.03 36.94 -16.04
CA VAL A 230 -10.54 35.84 -15.20
C VAL A 230 -10.36 34.57 -16.00
N GLY A 231 -11.27 34.27 -16.93
CA GLY A 231 -11.16 33.12 -17.84
C GLY A 231 -9.95 33.17 -18.78
N ARG A 232 -9.37 34.36 -19.02
CA ARG A 232 -8.14 34.53 -19.82
C ARG A 232 -6.87 34.47 -18.98
N VAL A 233 -6.96 34.50 -17.65
CA VAL A 233 -5.79 34.42 -16.78
C VAL A 233 -5.19 33.02 -16.89
N PRO A 234 -3.89 32.89 -17.21
CA PRO A 234 -3.25 31.58 -17.33
C PRO A 234 -3.37 30.77 -16.04
N GLN A 235 -3.66 29.48 -16.21
CA GLN A 235 -3.72 28.49 -15.12
C GLN A 235 -4.84 28.73 -14.09
N VAL A 236 -5.88 29.52 -14.41
CA VAL A 236 -7.12 29.47 -13.64
C VAL A 236 -7.83 28.15 -13.94
N ASP A 237 -8.15 27.38 -12.90
CA ASP A 237 -8.73 26.04 -13.06
C ASP A 237 -10.25 26.05 -12.88
N VAL A 238 -10.77 27.01 -12.10
CA VAL A 238 -12.20 27.17 -11.80
C VAL A 238 -12.50 28.62 -11.47
N ILE A 239 -13.68 29.11 -11.85
CA ILE A 239 -14.18 30.44 -11.48
C ILE A 239 -15.41 30.29 -10.58
N ILE A 240 -15.46 31.06 -9.51
CA ILE A 240 -16.64 31.23 -8.67
C ILE A 240 -17.20 32.61 -8.95
N VAL A 241 -18.42 32.66 -9.48
CA VAL A 241 -19.21 33.88 -9.56
C VAL A 241 -20.20 33.86 -8.40
N ALA A 242 -20.14 34.87 -7.55
CA ALA A 242 -20.88 34.82 -6.30
C ALA A 242 -21.38 36.18 -5.83
N ARG A 243 -22.54 36.13 -5.21
CA ARG A 243 -23.13 37.23 -4.44
C ARG A 243 -23.87 36.66 -3.24
N GLY A 244 -23.81 37.36 -2.11
CA GLY A 244 -24.64 37.02 -0.96
C GLY A 244 -26.14 37.16 -1.21
N GLY A 245 -26.95 37.00 -0.16
CA GLY A 245 -28.39 37.24 -0.24
C GLY A 245 -28.76 38.67 -0.62
N GLY A 246 -30.00 38.84 -1.08
CA GLY A 246 -30.58 40.11 -1.47
C GLY A 246 -32.02 39.91 -1.95
N SER A 247 -32.71 40.99 -2.27
CA SER A 247 -34.01 40.89 -2.94
C SER A 247 -33.86 40.34 -4.36
N LEU A 248 -34.98 40.03 -5.03
CA LEU A 248 -34.94 39.56 -6.42
C LEU A 248 -34.39 40.63 -7.38
N GLU A 249 -34.66 41.91 -7.09
CA GLU A 249 -34.12 43.06 -7.81
C GLU A 249 -32.60 43.14 -7.68
N ASP A 250 -32.12 42.83 -6.48
CA ASP A 250 -30.72 42.77 -6.17
C ASP A 250 -30.04 41.69 -7.01
N LEU A 251 -30.54 40.46 -6.99
CA LEU A 251 -29.95 39.33 -7.73
C LEU A 251 -30.14 39.42 -9.26
N TRP A 252 -30.90 40.41 -9.74
CA TRP A 252 -31.31 40.52 -11.15
C TRP A 252 -30.15 40.57 -12.14
N ALA A 253 -28.99 41.13 -11.75
CA ALA A 253 -27.80 41.17 -12.60
C ALA A 253 -27.36 39.78 -13.11
N PHE A 254 -27.65 38.71 -12.34
CA PHE A 254 -27.35 37.32 -12.71
C PHE A 254 -28.45 36.66 -13.57
N ASN A 255 -29.58 37.35 -13.76
CA ASN A 255 -30.66 36.99 -14.67
C ASN A 255 -30.56 37.70 -16.01
N GLU A 256 -29.46 38.42 -16.30
CA GLU A 256 -29.27 39.07 -17.59
C GLU A 256 -28.56 38.16 -18.61
N GLU A 257 -28.95 38.31 -19.87
CA GLU A 257 -28.42 37.52 -20.99
C GLU A 257 -26.89 37.64 -21.13
N ALA A 258 -26.33 38.81 -20.83
CA ALA A 258 -24.89 39.06 -20.91
C ALA A 258 -24.08 38.13 -19.97
N VAL A 259 -24.56 37.93 -18.74
CA VAL A 259 -23.90 37.05 -17.76
C VAL A 259 -24.06 35.60 -18.17
N ALA A 260 -25.26 35.19 -18.57
CA ALA A 260 -25.52 33.84 -19.08
C ALA A 260 -24.56 33.48 -20.23
N ARG A 261 -24.43 34.34 -21.24
CA ARG A 261 -23.53 34.09 -22.37
C ARG A 261 -22.05 34.11 -21.96
N ALA A 262 -21.67 34.96 -21.01
CA ALA A 262 -20.29 34.98 -20.50
C ALA A 262 -19.91 33.70 -19.75
N ILE A 263 -20.83 33.13 -18.95
CA ILE A 263 -20.63 31.85 -18.28
C ILE A 263 -20.50 30.73 -19.31
N ALA A 264 -21.43 30.64 -20.27
CA ALA A 264 -21.41 29.62 -21.32
C ALA A 264 -20.14 29.67 -22.19
N ALA A 265 -19.60 30.88 -22.43
CA ALA A 265 -18.40 31.08 -23.22
C ALA A 265 -17.08 30.95 -22.42
N SER A 266 -17.15 30.77 -21.11
CA SER A 266 -15.95 30.61 -20.27
C SER A 266 -15.13 29.41 -20.77
N PRO A 267 -13.78 29.47 -20.81
CA PRO A 267 -12.93 28.33 -21.14
C PRO A 267 -12.75 27.35 -19.97
N VAL A 268 -13.05 27.79 -18.75
CA VAL A 268 -12.87 27.06 -17.49
C VAL A 268 -14.21 26.87 -16.79
N PRO A 269 -14.38 25.83 -15.95
CA PRO A 269 -15.63 25.60 -15.26
C PRO A 269 -15.99 26.75 -14.31
N VAL A 270 -17.27 27.11 -14.30
CA VAL A 270 -17.84 28.20 -13.50
C VAL A 270 -18.83 27.62 -12.48
N ILE A 271 -18.64 28.02 -11.23
CA ILE A 271 -19.56 27.74 -10.13
C ILE A 271 -20.35 29.01 -9.85
N SER A 272 -21.69 28.91 -9.89
CA SER A 272 -22.57 29.99 -9.46
C SER A 272 -22.90 29.83 -7.98
N GLY A 273 -22.64 30.86 -7.18
CA GLY A 273 -22.96 30.92 -5.75
C GLY A 273 -23.73 32.20 -5.44
N VAL A 274 -24.91 32.36 -6.04
CA VAL A 274 -25.73 33.57 -5.97
C VAL A 274 -26.95 33.31 -5.09
N GLY A 275 -27.14 34.12 -4.06
CA GLY A 275 -28.34 34.07 -3.20
C GLY A 275 -28.32 32.97 -2.13
N HIS A 276 -29.49 32.36 -1.89
CA HIS A 276 -29.72 31.22 -0.99
C HIS A 276 -30.37 30.03 -1.72
N GLU A 277 -30.71 28.96 -1.00
CA GLU A 277 -31.28 27.73 -1.58
C GLU A 277 -32.52 27.95 -2.46
N THR A 278 -33.39 28.90 -2.09
CA THR A 278 -34.63 29.25 -2.81
C THR A 278 -34.39 30.13 -4.03
N ASP A 279 -33.27 30.84 -4.07
CA ASP A 279 -32.99 31.84 -5.10
C ASP A 279 -32.32 31.12 -6.27
N THR A 280 -33.05 30.94 -7.36
CA THR A 280 -32.50 30.32 -8.58
C THR A 280 -32.45 31.36 -9.68
N THR A 281 -31.24 31.62 -10.17
CA THR A 281 -30.96 32.59 -11.22
C THR A 281 -30.66 31.91 -12.55
N ILE A 282 -30.70 32.67 -13.65
CA ILE A 282 -30.30 32.17 -14.97
C ILE A 282 -28.82 31.76 -14.98
N ALA A 283 -27.97 32.50 -14.27
CA ALA A 283 -26.57 32.13 -14.07
C ALA A 283 -26.42 30.71 -13.49
N ASP A 284 -27.27 30.29 -12.56
CA ASP A 284 -27.23 28.95 -11.96
C ASP A 284 -27.56 27.84 -12.97
N PHE A 285 -28.47 28.10 -13.91
CA PHE A 285 -28.82 27.13 -14.94
C PHE A 285 -27.69 26.94 -15.96
N VAL A 286 -27.00 28.02 -16.33
CA VAL A 286 -25.90 28.00 -17.30
C VAL A 286 -24.59 27.53 -16.68
N ALA A 287 -24.35 27.80 -15.41
CA ALA A 287 -23.14 27.39 -14.72
C ALA A 287 -22.96 25.86 -14.72
N ASP A 288 -21.69 25.45 -14.70
CA ASP A 288 -21.31 24.04 -14.65
C ASP A 288 -21.75 23.39 -13.33
N LEU A 289 -21.71 24.17 -12.25
CA LEU A 289 -22.22 23.76 -10.94
C LEU A 289 -22.91 24.92 -10.21
N ARG A 290 -24.07 24.63 -9.62
CA ARG A 290 -24.77 25.54 -8.71
C ARG A 290 -24.35 25.27 -7.27
N ALA A 291 -24.12 26.34 -6.52
CA ALA A 291 -23.97 26.36 -5.08
C ALA A 291 -25.05 27.27 -4.47
N ALA A 292 -25.62 26.87 -3.34
CA ALA A 292 -26.68 27.63 -2.70
C ALA A 292 -26.22 28.99 -2.14
N THR A 293 -24.93 29.12 -1.81
CA THR A 293 -24.35 30.35 -1.23
C THR A 293 -22.91 30.53 -1.71
N PRO A 294 -22.33 31.75 -1.60
CA PRO A 294 -20.91 31.97 -1.87
C PRO A 294 -20.01 31.02 -1.07
N SER A 295 -20.27 30.85 0.22
CA SER A 295 -19.51 29.94 1.08
C SER A 295 -19.62 28.48 0.62
N ALA A 296 -20.82 28.03 0.26
CA ALA A 296 -21.02 26.68 -0.28
C ALA A 296 -20.25 26.46 -1.60
N ALA A 297 -20.13 27.49 -2.45
CA ALA A 297 -19.31 27.42 -3.66
C ALA A 297 -17.84 27.15 -3.32
N ALA A 298 -17.30 27.85 -2.32
CA ALA A 298 -15.96 27.59 -1.81
C ALA A 298 -15.82 26.19 -1.19
N GLU A 299 -16.83 25.70 -0.47
CA GLU A 299 -16.81 24.35 0.11
C GLU A 299 -16.81 23.24 -0.94
N LEU A 300 -17.51 23.41 -2.06
CA LEU A 300 -17.50 22.45 -3.16
C LEU A 300 -16.10 22.30 -3.77
N VAL A 301 -15.37 23.41 -3.89
CA VAL A 301 -13.97 23.39 -4.34
C VAL A 301 -13.07 22.67 -3.32
N VAL A 302 -13.25 22.94 -2.04
CA VAL A 302 -12.49 22.27 -0.96
C VAL A 302 -12.78 20.77 -0.92
N ARG A 303 -14.05 20.38 -1.02
CA ARG A 303 -14.48 18.98 -0.96
C ARG A 303 -13.79 18.14 -2.02
N ARG A 304 -13.62 18.67 -3.24
CA ARG A 304 -12.89 17.98 -4.32
C ARG A 304 -11.45 17.67 -3.93
N LYS A 305 -10.78 18.63 -3.32
CA LYS A 305 -9.41 18.45 -2.81
C LYS A 305 -9.37 17.39 -1.70
N ASP A 306 -10.28 17.43 -0.74
CA ASP A 306 -10.32 16.42 0.34
C ASP A 306 -10.64 15.01 -0.22
N GLU A 307 -11.58 14.89 -1.16
CA GLU A 307 -11.89 13.64 -1.88
C GLU A 307 -10.65 13.08 -2.61
N PHE A 308 -9.85 13.97 -3.23
CA PHE A 308 -8.60 13.60 -3.90
C PHE A 308 -7.56 13.07 -2.92
N PHE A 309 -7.33 13.74 -1.79
CA PHE A 309 -6.41 13.25 -0.75
C PHE A 309 -6.87 11.91 -0.17
N SER A 310 -8.15 11.77 0.18
CA SER A 310 -8.70 10.50 0.65
C SER A 310 -8.63 9.38 -0.40
N HIS A 311 -8.56 9.71 -1.69
CA HIS A 311 -8.30 8.71 -2.73
C HIS A 311 -6.83 8.25 -2.70
N ILE A 312 -5.88 9.18 -2.55
CA ILE A 312 -4.45 8.86 -2.42
C ILE A 312 -4.20 7.99 -1.18
N ASP A 313 -4.76 8.36 -0.03
CA ASP A 313 -4.58 7.61 1.22
C ASP A 313 -5.05 6.16 1.07
N ARG A 314 -6.24 5.96 0.48
CA ARG A 314 -6.78 4.63 0.17
C ARG A 314 -5.91 3.83 -0.80
N LEU A 315 -5.27 4.50 -1.78
CA LEU A 315 -4.31 3.82 -2.66
C LEU A 315 -3.05 3.40 -1.90
N GLY A 316 -2.58 4.20 -0.96
CA GLY A 316 -1.48 3.87 -0.04
C GLY A 316 -1.78 2.64 0.81
N GLU A 317 -2.92 2.64 1.51
CA GLU A 317 -3.36 1.50 2.33
C GLU A 317 -3.47 0.20 1.51
N ARG A 318 -3.98 0.30 0.28
CA ARG A 318 -4.07 -0.85 -0.64
C ARG A 318 -2.70 -1.37 -1.08
N LEU A 319 -1.74 -0.47 -1.33
CA LEU A 319 -0.37 -0.84 -1.67
C LEU A 319 0.29 -1.57 -0.50
N ASP A 320 0.19 -1.02 0.71
CA ASP A 320 0.75 -1.63 1.93
C ASP A 320 0.16 -3.01 2.18
N ALA A 321 -1.16 -3.16 2.06
CA ALA A 321 -1.82 -4.46 2.18
C ALA A 321 -1.36 -5.46 1.11
N ALA A 322 -1.19 -5.01 -0.15
CA ALA A 322 -0.71 -5.85 -1.24
C ALA A 322 0.74 -6.31 -1.03
N MET A 323 1.61 -5.39 -0.58
CA MET A 323 3.00 -5.67 -0.24
C MET A 323 3.10 -6.63 0.95
N GLY A 324 2.36 -6.37 2.04
CA GLY A 324 2.31 -7.26 3.21
C GLY A 324 1.83 -8.67 2.85
N ASN A 325 0.79 -8.78 2.02
CA ASN A 325 0.33 -10.08 1.49
C ASN A 325 1.38 -10.77 0.60
N ARG A 326 2.15 -10.00 -0.18
CA ARG A 326 3.23 -10.56 -1.01
C ARG A 326 4.36 -11.11 -0.15
N LEU A 327 4.79 -10.37 0.88
CA LEU A 327 5.82 -10.81 1.81
C LEU A 327 5.41 -12.09 2.55
N ARG A 328 4.20 -12.13 3.14
CA ARG A 328 3.67 -13.33 3.80
C ARG A 328 3.64 -14.56 2.89
N ARG A 329 3.29 -14.39 1.62
CA ARG A 329 3.32 -15.48 0.63
C ARG A 329 4.74 -15.96 0.33
N LEU A 330 5.70 -15.05 0.25
CA LEU A 330 7.10 -15.39 0.03
C LEU A 330 7.70 -16.10 1.25
N GLU A 331 7.42 -15.63 2.46
CA GLU A 331 7.80 -16.28 3.72
C GLU A 331 7.20 -17.69 3.81
N SER A 332 5.89 -17.82 3.56
CA SER A 332 5.22 -19.14 3.56
C SER A 332 5.82 -20.08 2.52
N ARG A 333 6.17 -19.56 1.34
CA ARG A 333 6.84 -20.34 0.29
C ARG A 333 8.25 -20.76 0.71
N LEU A 334 9.00 -19.86 1.37
CA LEU A 334 10.33 -20.17 1.91
C LEU A 334 10.25 -21.27 2.95
N HIS A 335 9.37 -21.13 3.96
CA HIS A 335 9.14 -22.17 4.95
C HIS A 335 8.71 -23.50 4.33
N THR A 336 7.83 -23.47 3.32
CA THR A 336 7.44 -24.69 2.61
C THR A 336 8.64 -25.33 1.90
N LEU A 337 9.52 -24.54 1.28
CA LEU A 337 10.71 -25.03 0.59
C LEU A 337 11.75 -25.58 1.58
N GLU A 338 11.94 -24.92 2.72
CA GLU A 338 12.81 -25.39 3.82
C GLU A 338 12.30 -26.70 4.43
N ALA A 339 10.97 -26.82 4.61
CA ALA A 339 10.34 -28.01 5.16
C ALA A 339 10.35 -29.21 4.19
N ARG A 340 10.60 -29.01 2.89
CA ARG A 340 10.63 -30.11 1.93
C ARG A 340 11.65 -31.17 2.36
N PRO A 341 11.27 -32.47 2.35
CA PRO A 341 12.14 -33.57 2.76
C PRO A 341 13.52 -33.59 2.09
N GLY A 342 13.63 -33.05 0.87
CA GLY A 342 14.90 -32.92 0.15
C GLY A 342 15.90 -31.97 0.81
N TYR A 343 15.45 -30.90 1.47
CA TYR A 343 16.28 -29.91 2.17
C TYR A 343 16.29 -30.13 3.68
N SER A 344 15.14 -30.49 4.27
CA SER A 344 15.06 -30.87 5.68
C SER A 344 15.85 -32.17 5.91
N GLY A 345 16.93 -32.08 6.68
CA GLY A 345 17.81 -33.20 6.97
C GLY A 345 18.82 -33.58 5.87
N PHE A 346 19.01 -32.76 4.81
CA PHE A 346 20.05 -33.02 3.80
C PHE A 346 21.46 -33.13 4.40
N PRO A 347 21.91 -32.22 5.29
CA PRO A 347 23.21 -32.37 5.96
C PRO A 347 23.28 -33.66 6.80
N GLY A 348 22.19 -34.00 7.50
CA GLY A 348 22.10 -35.21 8.33
C GLY A 348 22.15 -36.51 7.51
N ARG A 349 21.45 -36.57 6.36
CA ARG A 349 21.48 -37.72 5.45
C ARG A 349 22.84 -37.88 4.77
N LEU A 350 23.47 -36.77 4.37
CA LEU A 350 24.82 -36.80 3.81
C LEU A 350 25.84 -37.29 4.84
N ALA A 351 25.75 -36.78 6.07
CA ALA A 351 26.59 -37.26 7.18
C ALA A 351 26.35 -38.74 7.49
N PHE A 352 25.10 -39.21 7.49
CA PHE A 352 24.76 -40.62 7.69
C PHE A 352 25.35 -41.51 6.58
N ARG A 353 25.20 -41.11 5.31
CA ARG A 353 25.79 -41.83 4.18
C ARG A 353 27.33 -41.84 4.26
N GLY A 354 27.95 -40.72 4.65
CA GLY A 354 29.40 -40.64 4.87
C GLY A 354 29.89 -41.60 5.98
N ARG A 355 29.16 -41.69 7.09
CA ARG A 355 29.45 -42.67 8.16
C ARG A 355 29.31 -44.10 7.65
N HIS A 356 28.23 -44.42 6.96
CA HIS A 356 27.99 -45.77 6.44
C HIS A 356 29.08 -46.21 5.44
N VAL A 357 29.52 -45.32 4.55
CA VAL A 357 30.66 -45.58 3.65
C VAL A 357 31.95 -45.84 4.44
N SER A 358 32.19 -45.07 5.51
CA SER A 358 33.38 -45.23 6.35
C SER A 358 33.37 -46.57 7.11
N GLU A 359 32.22 -46.97 7.63
CA GLU A 359 32.00 -48.27 8.28
C GLU A 359 32.24 -49.43 7.31
N LEU A 360 31.62 -49.39 6.13
CA LEU A 360 31.80 -50.41 5.08
C LEU A 360 33.27 -50.49 4.63
N ALA A 361 33.93 -49.34 4.45
CA ALA A 361 35.35 -49.30 4.10
C ALA A 361 36.24 -49.89 5.21
N SER A 362 35.91 -49.65 6.48
CA SER A 362 36.62 -50.23 7.62
C SER A 362 36.42 -51.75 7.69
N ALA A 363 35.17 -52.21 7.54
CA ALA A 363 34.82 -53.62 7.51
C ALA A 363 35.54 -54.36 6.36
N LEU A 364 35.59 -53.75 5.17
CA LEU A 364 36.33 -54.28 4.02
C LEU A 364 37.82 -54.40 4.33
N ARG A 365 38.46 -53.32 4.82
CA ARG A 365 39.89 -53.34 5.19
C ARG A 365 40.19 -54.42 6.21
N HIS A 366 39.33 -54.57 7.21
CA HIS A 366 39.48 -55.59 8.25
C HIS A 366 39.31 -57.01 7.69
N GLY A 367 38.28 -57.24 6.87
CA GLY A 367 38.02 -58.53 6.22
C GLY A 367 39.15 -58.95 5.28
N VAL A 368 39.65 -58.03 4.46
CA VAL A 368 40.81 -58.27 3.57
C VAL A 368 42.06 -58.56 4.40
N GLY A 369 42.33 -57.76 5.43
CA GLY A 369 43.47 -57.95 6.33
C GLY A 369 43.44 -59.31 7.04
N GLN A 370 42.28 -59.71 7.58
CA GLN A 370 42.11 -61.03 8.20
C GLN A 370 42.29 -62.17 7.18
N SER A 371 41.71 -62.05 5.99
CA SER A 371 41.82 -63.07 4.94
C SER A 371 43.28 -63.27 4.52
N LEU A 372 44.01 -62.16 4.29
CA LEU A 372 45.42 -62.21 3.96
C LEU A 372 46.25 -62.80 5.10
N ALA A 373 46.01 -62.38 6.35
CA ALA A 373 46.70 -62.93 7.52
C ALA A 373 46.46 -64.44 7.68
N ARG A 374 45.23 -64.93 7.47
CA ARG A 374 44.92 -66.37 7.51
C ARG A 374 45.66 -67.12 6.41
N ARG A 375 45.67 -66.58 5.18
CA ARG A 375 46.41 -67.17 4.04
C ARG A 375 47.91 -67.21 4.30
N SER A 376 48.51 -66.12 4.79
CA SER A 376 49.94 -66.07 5.13
C SER A 376 50.31 -67.03 6.26
N ARG A 377 49.48 -67.15 7.31
CA ARG A 377 49.70 -68.15 8.38
C ARG A 377 49.61 -69.57 7.85
N ARG A 378 48.62 -69.87 6.98
CA ARG A 378 48.50 -71.19 6.35
C ARG A 378 49.73 -71.50 5.47
N HIS A 379 50.18 -70.52 4.69
CA HIS A 379 51.40 -70.65 3.89
C HIS A 379 52.63 -70.94 4.75
N GLU A 380 52.83 -70.20 5.84
CA GLU A 380 53.93 -70.42 6.79
C GLU A 380 53.87 -71.80 7.45
N LEU A 381 52.69 -72.26 7.86
CA LEU A 381 52.52 -73.61 8.44
C LEU A 381 52.82 -74.70 7.42
N LEU A 382 52.33 -74.57 6.18
CA LEU A 382 52.63 -75.51 5.10
C LEU A 382 54.12 -75.54 4.78
N ARG A 383 54.77 -74.37 4.72
CA ARG A 383 56.22 -74.25 4.54
C ARG A 383 56.99 -74.97 5.63
N ARG A 384 56.66 -74.72 6.91
CA ARG A 384 57.28 -75.42 8.05
C ARG A 384 57.04 -76.93 8.01
N SER A 385 55.85 -77.35 7.60
CA SER A 385 55.56 -78.77 7.44
C SER A 385 56.44 -79.39 6.36
N LEU A 386 56.65 -78.72 5.22
CA LEU A 386 57.54 -79.20 4.16
C LEU A 386 59.00 -79.26 4.64
N ASP A 387 59.48 -78.25 5.38
CA ASP A 387 60.83 -78.23 5.94
C ASP A 387 61.06 -79.40 6.92
N GLN A 388 60.03 -79.80 7.68
CA GLN A 388 60.10 -80.97 8.58
C GLN A 388 60.21 -82.31 7.84
N PHE A 389 59.74 -82.40 6.60
CA PHE A 389 59.87 -83.59 5.76
C PHE A 389 61.16 -83.61 4.96
N ASP A 390 62.09 -82.67 5.14
CA ASP A 390 63.39 -82.71 4.46
C ASP A 390 64.17 -83.99 4.87
N PRO A 391 64.33 -84.96 3.95
CA PRO A 391 65.00 -86.21 4.25
C PRO A 391 66.47 -86.00 4.65
N ARG A 392 67.10 -84.89 4.26
CA ARG A 392 68.49 -84.57 4.62
C ARG A 392 68.65 -84.36 6.13
N HIS A 393 67.71 -83.65 6.75
CA HIS A 393 67.73 -83.43 8.22
C HIS A 393 67.47 -84.74 8.98
N ARG A 394 66.52 -85.56 8.52
CA ARG A 394 66.22 -86.86 9.15
C ARG A 394 67.36 -87.86 9.01
N LEU A 395 67.99 -87.93 7.82
CA LEU A 395 69.16 -88.78 7.57
C LEU A 395 70.39 -88.31 8.36
N GLY A 396 70.60 -87.00 8.50
CA GLY A 396 71.65 -86.44 9.36
C GLY A 396 71.51 -86.87 10.82
N ALA A 397 70.30 -86.76 11.39
CA ALA A 397 70.04 -87.18 12.77
C ALA A 397 70.23 -88.70 12.98
N ILE A 398 69.82 -89.53 12.00
CA ILE A 398 70.04 -90.99 12.05
C ILE A 398 71.54 -91.31 12.01
N ARG A 399 72.32 -90.65 11.13
CA ARG A 399 73.76 -90.84 11.02
C ARG A 399 74.48 -90.52 12.34
N THR A 400 74.15 -89.40 12.99
CA THR A 400 74.73 -89.03 14.29
C THR A 400 74.39 -90.05 15.39
N ARG A 401 73.15 -90.58 15.40
CA ARG A 401 72.76 -91.65 16.32
C ARG A 401 73.54 -92.94 16.08
N LEU A 402 73.75 -93.34 14.82
CA LEU A 402 74.54 -94.54 14.50
C LEU A 402 75.99 -94.41 14.97
N VAL A 403 76.64 -93.27 14.69
CA VAL A 403 78.03 -93.02 15.13
C VAL A 403 78.17 -93.08 16.64
N SER A 404 77.25 -92.45 17.39
CA SER A 404 77.29 -92.50 18.87
C SER A 404 77.02 -93.89 19.45
N ARG A 405 76.10 -94.66 18.86
CA ARG A 405 75.81 -96.04 19.27
C ARG A 405 77.00 -96.97 19.01
N ASP A 406 77.67 -96.81 17.87
CA ASP A 406 78.86 -97.59 17.52
C ASP A 406 80.02 -97.32 18.49
N ALA A 407 80.27 -96.04 18.80
CA ALA A 407 81.27 -95.66 19.81
C ALA A 407 80.94 -96.23 21.21
N GLN A 408 79.66 -96.23 21.61
CA GLN A 408 79.20 -96.79 22.88
C GLN A 408 79.37 -98.32 22.92
N LEU A 409 79.08 -99.01 21.83
CA LEU A 409 79.29 -100.46 21.70
C LEU A 409 80.77 -100.82 21.82
N ALA A 410 81.64 -100.11 21.09
CA ALA A 410 83.08 -100.32 21.14
C ALA A 410 83.66 -100.08 22.56
N ALA A 411 83.19 -99.06 23.26
CA ALA A 411 83.58 -98.80 24.64
C ALA A 411 83.08 -99.89 25.61
N ALA A 412 81.84 -100.38 25.44
CA ALA A 412 81.31 -101.46 26.25
C ALA A 412 82.06 -102.79 26.04
N ALA A 413 82.40 -103.11 24.78
CA ALA A 413 83.19 -104.29 24.44
C ALA A 413 84.58 -104.24 25.11
N ARG A 414 85.30 -103.13 24.98
CA ARG A 414 86.61 -102.93 25.63
C ARG A 414 86.55 -103.12 27.15
N ARG A 415 85.57 -102.49 27.82
CA ARG A 415 85.39 -102.65 29.28
C ARG A 415 85.17 -104.09 29.69
N ARG A 416 84.42 -104.86 28.91
CA ARG A 416 84.14 -106.27 29.22
C ARG A 416 85.39 -107.15 29.08
N VAL A 417 86.21 -106.91 28.06
CA VAL A 417 87.50 -107.61 27.89
C VAL A 417 88.45 -107.32 29.05
N THR A 418 88.64 -106.04 29.41
CA THR A 418 89.52 -105.66 30.53
C THR A 418 89.05 -106.25 31.86
N ALA A 419 87.75 -106.25 32.13
CA ALA A 419 87.20 -106.84 33.35
C ALA A 419 87.43 -108.36 33.42
N SER A 420 87.29 -109.08 32.29
CA SER A 420 87.58 -110.52 32.23
C SER A 420 89.07 -110.83 32.45
N GLN A 421 89.97 -110.03 31.84
CA GLN A 421 91.42 -110.17 32.05
C GLN A 421 91.81 -109.94 33.51
N GLY A 422 91.24 -108.91 34.16
CA GLY A 422 91.48 -108.65 35.58
C GLY A 422 91.03 -109.79 36.51
N ARG A 423 89.87 -110.42 36.23
CA ARG A 423 89.39 -111.60 36.98
C ARG A 423 90.30 -112.81 36.79
N PHE A 424 90.80 -113.03 35.58
CA PHE A 424 91.72 -114.12 35.31
C PHE A 424 93.04 -113.95 36.08
N GLY A 425 93.60 -112.74 36.07
CA GLY A 425 94.83 -112.42 36.79
C GLY A 425 94.72 -112.64 38.30
N SER A 426 93.60 -112.26 38.93
CA SER A 426 93.42 -112.45 40.38
C SER A 426 93.25 -113.92 40.78
N LEU A 427 92.58 -114.73 39.94
CA LEU A 427 92.45 -116.17 40.16
C LEU A 427 93.80 -116.89 40.05
N ALA A 428 94.64 -116.51 39.09
CA ALA A 428 95.98 -117.08 38.91
C ALA A 428 96.88 -116.83 40.14
N ALA A 429 96.92 -115.59 40.64
CA ALA A 429 97.71 -115.23 41.82
C ALA A 429 97.29 -115.99 43.09
N ARG A 430 95.98 -116.27 43.23
CA ARG A 430 95.43 -117.05 44.35
C ARG A 430 95.91 -118.50 44.34
N LEU A 431 96.08 -119.08 43.14
CA LEU A 431 96.55 -120.45 42.96
C LEU A 431 98.02 -120.60 43.37
N GLU A 432 98.88 -119.64 43.00
CA GLU A 432 100.31 -119.66 43.35
C GLU A 432 100.56 -119.61 44.86
N GLY A 433 99.76 -118.84 45.60
CA GLY A 433 99.91 -118.68 47.05
C GLY A 433 99.65 -119.94 47.89
N LEU A 434 99.00 -120.97 47.32
CA LEU A 434 98.63 -122.21 48.02
C LEU A 434 99.61 -123.37 47.81
N SER A 435 100.75 -123.14 47.13
CA SER A 435 101.73 -124.19 46.82
C SER A 435 102.64 -124.57 48.02
N PRO A 436 102.73 -125.86 48.42
CA PRO A 436 103.58 -126.32 49.54
C PRO A 436 105.09 -126.05 49.35
N LEU A 437 105.55 -125.99 48.09
CA LEU A 437 106.94 -125.61 47.76
C LEU A 437 107.27 -124.17 48.17
N ALA A 438 106.28 -123.27 48.15
CA ALA A 438 106.45 -121.88 48.57
C ALA A 438 106.61 -121.75 50.09
N VAL A 439 106.16 -122.73 50.88
CA VAL A 439 106.30 -122.73 52.35
C VAL A 439 107.71 -123.12 52.78
N LEU A 440 108.31 -124.14 52.16
CA LEU A 440 109.72 -124.50 52.41
C LEU A 440 110.69 -123.39 51.96
N GLY A 441 110.33 -122.61 50.94
CA GLY A 441 111.09 -121.44 50.50
C GLY A 441 111.18 -120.27 51.49
N ARG A 442 110.39 -120.30 52.58
CA ARG A 442 110.43 -119.25 53.63
C ARG A 442 111.38 -119.59 54.79
N GLY A 443 112.22 -120.62 54.65
CA GLY A 443 113.25 -120.97 55.64
C GLY A 443 112.81 -121.94 56.74
N TYR A 444 111.64 -122.55 56.60
CA TYR A 444 111.19 -123.61 57.51
C TYR A 444 111.84 -124.94 57.14
N ALA A 445 112.25 -125.69 58.16
CA ALA A 445 112.80 -127.03 58.04
C ALA A 445 111.80 -128.06 58.55
N VAL A 446 111.82 -129.26 57.98
CA VAL A 446 111.04 -130.41 58.48
C VAL A 446 112.00 -131.42 59.07
N THR A 447 111.86 -131.69 60.36
CA THR A 447 112.68 -132.66 61.09
C THR A 447 112.02 -134.03 61.08
N TRP A 448 112.80 -135.06 60.77
CA TRP A 448 112.40 -136.45 60.67
C TRP A 448 113.22 -137.33 61.63
N ASP A 449 112.67 -138.48 61.97
CA ASP A 449 113.39 -139.58 62.64
C ASP A 449 114.53 -140.12 61.74
N THR A 450 115.45 -140.89 62.32
CA THR A 450 116.65 -141.48 61.68
C THR A 450 116.31 -142.14 60.35
N ASP A 451 115.24 -142.94 60.32
CA ASP A 451 114.80 -143.71 59.15
C ASP A 451 113.89 -142.92 58.18
N ARG A 452 113.66 -141.62 58.44
CA ARG A 452 112.76 -140.74 57.67
C ARG A 452 111.30 -141.21 57.52
N THR A 453 110.84 -142.05 58.42
CA THR A 453 109.47 -142.58 58.39
C THR A 453 108.46 -141.68 59.11
N ARG A 454 108.93 -140.86 60.05
CA ARG A 454 108.08 -140.01 60.89
C ARG A 454 108.64 -138.60 61.01
N ILE A 455 107.76 -137.60 60.88
CA ILE A 455 108.09 -136.20 61.16
C ILE A 455 108.04 -135.99 62.67
N ILE A 456 109.12 -135.44 63.21
CA ILE A 456 109.21 -135.06 64.61
C ILE A 456 108.59 -133.68 64.75
N ARG A 457 107.45 -133.62 65.43
CA ARG A 457 106.71 -132.38 65.69
C ARG A 457 106.86 -131.91 67.14
N ASP A 458 107.34 -132.79 68.00
CA ASP A 458 107.39 -132.59 69.45
C ASP A 458 108.74 -133.07 69.99
N ALA A 459 109.43 -132.19 70.70
CA ALA A 459 110.77 -132.43 71.23
C ALA A 459 110.80 -133.49 72.34
N ALA A 460 109.68 -133.76 73.03
CA ALA A 460 109.60 -134.75 74.10
C ALA A 460 109.83 -136.20 73.63
N THR A 461 109.76 -136.44 72.31
CA THR A 461 109.98 -137.76 71.71
C THR A 461 111.45 -138.10 71.49
N LEU A 462 112.36 -137.13 71.69
CA LEU A 462 113.79 -137.28 71.48
C LEU A 462 114.51 -137.57 72.79
N ARG A 463 115.56 -138.39 72.71
CA ARG A 463 116.52 -138.62 73.79
C ARG A 463 117.88 -138.06 73.40
N VAL A 464 118.65 -137.64 74.40
CA VAL A 464 120.02 -137.18 74.19
C VAL A 464 120.85 -138.35 73.65
N GLY A 465 121.46 -138.15 72.48
CA GLY A 465 122.18 -139.16 71.72
C GLY A 465 121.46 -139.65 70.46
N ASP A 466 120.16 -139.35 70.27
CA ASP A 466 119.42 -139.79 69.09
C ASP A 466 119.89 -139.05 67.82
N GLU A 467 119.90 -139.74 66.67
CA GLU A 467 120.11 -139.12 65.35
C GLU A 467 118.76 -138.70 64.72
N VAL A 468 118.74 -137.55 64.04
CA VAL A 468 117.57 -137.01 63.34
C VAL A 468 117.95 -136.51 61.95
N SER A 469 117.01 -136.53 61.00
CA SER A 469 117.21 -136.03 59.63
C SER A 469 116.38 -134.77 59.36
N VAL A 470 117.02 -133.66 59.02
CA VAL A 470 116.35 -132.36 58.79
C VAL A 470 116.34 -132.04 57.30
N THR A 471 115.16 -131.76 56.74
CA THR A 471 114.97 -131.38 55.32
C THR A 471 114.69 -129.88 55.19
N LEU A 472 115.38 -129.22 54.26
CA LEU A 472 115.25 -127.79 53.94
C LEU A 472 114.66 -127.60 52.53
N GLN A 473 114.48 -126.34 52.12
CA GLN A 473 114.08 -126.00 50.74
C GLN A 473 114.91 -126.72 49.68
N ARG A 474 116.20 -126.92 49.96
CA ARG A 474 117.11 -127.71 49.13
C ARG A 474 117.99 -128.57 50.03
N GLY A 475 117.94 -129.88 49.82
CA GLY A 475 118.77 -130.84 50.52
C GLY A 475 118.28 -131.16 51.94
N ALA A 476 119.03 -132.04 52.59
CA ALA A 476 118.75 -132.49 53.95
C ALA A 476 120.05 -132.96 54.62
N PHE A 477 120.12 -132.84 55.94
CA PHE A 477 121.29 -133.22 56.74
C PHE A 477 120.89 -134.07 57.94
N ALA A 478 121.84 -134.86 58.45
CA ALA A 478 121.68 -135.60 59.71
C ALA A 478 122.26 -134.77 60.87
N ALA A 479 121.61 -134.83 62.03
CA ALA A 479 122.04 -134.15 63.24
C ALA A 479 121.84 -135.07 64.44
N THR A 480 122.73 -134.97 65.43
CA THR A 480 122.62 -135.75 66.67
C THR A 480 122.15 -134.82 67.80
N VAL A 481 121.20 -135.30 68.60
CA VAL A 481 120.59 -134.53 69.67
C VAL A 481 121.55 -134.46 70.88
N LYS A 482 122.07 -133.26 71.16
CA LYS A 482 123.03 -133.04 72.27
C LYS A 482 122.36 -132.70 73.60
N GLU A 483 121.20 -132.07 73.56
CA GLU A 483 120.45 -131.66 74.74
C GLU A 483 118.97 -131.60 74.35
N VAL A 484 118.09 -132.11 75.20
CA VAL A 484 116.64 -132.03 75.00
C VAL A 484 116.07 -131.18 76.12
N THR A 485 115.71 -129.95 75.78
CA THR A 485 115.01 -129.03 76.67
C THR A 485 113.53 -129.07 76.30
N SER A 486 112.70 -129.74 77.11
CA SER A 486 111.26 -129.67 76.93
C SER A 486 110.78 -128.28 77.34
N SER A 487 110.20 -127.54 76.39
CA SER A 487 109.58 -126.22 76.61
C SER A 487 108.07 -126.35 76.70
#